data_AF-A0A7C1B5B3-F1
#
_entry.id   AF-A0A7C1B5B3-F1
#
_cell.length_a   1.000
_cell.length_b   1.000
_cell.length_c   1.000
_cell.angle_alpha   90.00
_cell.angle_beta   90.00
_cell.angle_gamma   90.00
#
_symmetry.space_group_name_H-M   'P 1'
#
loop_
_entity.id
_entity.type
_entity.pdbx_description
1 polymer ?
#
loop_
_entity_poly.entity_id
_entity_poly.type
_entity_poly.pdbx_seq_one_letter_code
_entity_poly.pdbx_strand_id
1 'polypeptide(L)'
;MVCFVIFRTDSIKKVLTALADLVRHGKIKIYDPKFIPPKTVERIMLDLCGEIKSPKLVNVVAKTDERGGKVIFSLRKIHPPAHLVVVTSRHKTFDRLREEFPTYRPLKGFTPPKKIIDS
;
A
#
# COMPACT_ATOMS: atom_id res chain seq x y z
N MET A 1 2.59 14.86 3.19
CA MET A 1 3.64 13.88 3.56
C MET A 1 3.26 12.57 2.90
N VAL A 2 4.14 11.99 2.09
CA VAL A 2 3.84 10.74 1.35
C VAL A 2 3.93 9.55 2.29
N CYS A 3 2.94 8.68 2.27
CA CYS A 3 2.94 7.37 2.93
C CYS A 3 2.83 6.26 1.87
N PHE A 4 3.29 5.07 2.23
CA PHE A 4 3.07 3.87 1.42
C PHE A 4 2.03 2.97 2.08
N VAL A 5 1.19 2.35 1.25
CA VAL A 5 0.24 1.32 1.68
C VAL A 5 0.56 0.04 0.91
N ILE A 6 0.84 -1.03 1.65
CA ILE A 6 1.14 -2.36 1.10
C ILE A 6 -0.10 -3.23 1.22
N PHE A 7 -0.50 -3.82 0.10
CA PHE A 7 -1.64 -4.70 -0.07
C PHE A 7 -1.14 -6.12 -0.21
N ARG A 8 -1.41 -6.97 0.79
CA ARG A 8 -1.02 -8.38 0.80
C ARG A 8 -2.24 -9.27 0.58
N THR A 9 -2.28 -10.03 -0.52
CA THR A 9 -3.43 -10.86 -0.92
C THR A 9 -3.00 -12.14 -1.65
N ASP A 10 -3.96 -13.01 -1.94
CA ASP A 10 -3.74 -14.24 -2.69
C ASP A 10 -3.98 -14.10 -4.21
N SER A 11 -4.56 -12.99 -4.68
CA SER A 11 -4.87 -12.81 -6.10
C SER A 11 -4.94 -11.34 -6.55
N ILE A 12 -4.67 -11.09 -7.84
CA ILE A 12 -4.73 -9.74 -8.42
C ILE A 12 -6.13 -9.13 -8.28
N LYS A 13 -7.20 -9.94 -8.45
CA LYS A 13 -8.59 -9.49 -8.28
C LYS A 13 -8.83 -8.90 -6.89
N LYS A 14 -8.35 -9.58 -5.83
CA LYS A 14 -8.49 -9.10 -4.45
C LYS A 14 -7.73 -7.78 -4.23
N VAL A 15 -6.53 -7.63 -4.81
CA VAL A 15 -5.79 -6.35 -4.75
C VAL A 15 -6.58 -5.22 -5.40
N LEU A 16 -7.09 -5.43 -6.62
CA LEU A 16 -7.84 -4.39 -7.35
C LEU A 16 -9.10 -3.97 -6.57
N THR A 17 -9.82 -4.94 -5.99
CA THR A 17 -10.95 -4.65 -5.10
C THR A 17 -10.51 -3.84 -3.88
N ALA A 18 -9.45 -4.25 -3.19
CA ALA A 18 -8.97 -3.54 -2.00
C ALA A 18 -8.49 -2.11 -2.30
N LEU A 19 -7.84 -1.89 -3.46
CA LEU A 19 -7.48 -0.55 -3.93
C LEU A 19 -8.74 0.29 -4.15
N ALA A 20 -9.76 -0.26 -4.82
CA ALA A 20 -11.02 0.43 -5.06
C ALA A 20 -11.77 0.75 -3.76
N ASP A 21 -11.79 -0.17 -2.80
CA ASP A 21 -12.41 0.02 -1.49
C ASP A 21 -11.75 1.15 -0.71
N LEU A 22 -10.42 1.20 -0.73
CA LEU A 22 -9.66 2.24 -0.05
C LEU A 22 -9.95 3.64 -0.62
N VAL A 23 -10.13 3.74 -1.94
CA VAL A 23 -10.52 5.00 -2.60
C VAL A 23 -11.98 5.35 -2.29
N ARG A 24 -12.91 4.43 -2.53
CA ARG A 24 -14.36 4.71 -2.50
C ARG A 24 -14.91 4.81 -1.07
N HIS A 25 -14.56 3.84 -0.24
CA HIS A 25 -15.10 3.71 1.11
C HIS A 25 -14.14 4.32 2.13
N GLY A 26 -12.84 4.17 1.92
CA GLY A 26 -11.82 4.78 2.79
C GLY A 26 -11.62 6.29 2.55
N LYS A 27 -12.05 6.82 1.40
CA LYS A 27 -11.79 8.21 0.98
C LYS A 27 -10.29 8.56 1.04
N ILE A 28 -9.43 7.58 0.75
CA ILE A 28 -7.98 7.76 0.69
C ILE A 28 -7.57 7.78 -0.77
N LYS A 29 -6.91 8.85 -1.18
CA LYS A 29 -6.34 8.94 -2.54
C LYS A 29 -5.06 8.10 -2.60
N ILE A 30 -5.03 7.14 -3.51
CA ILE A 30 -3.88 6.27 -3.76
C ILE A 30 -3.40 6.39 -5.20
N TYR A 31 -2.08 6.32 -5.37
CA TYR A 31 -1.40 6.55 -6.64
C TYR A 31 -0.32 5.51 -6.87
N ASP A 32 0.03 5.32 -8.14
CA ASP A 32 1.14 4.48 -8.59
C ASP A 32 1.17 3.09 -7.92
N PRO A 33 0.10 2.27 -7.99
CA PRO A 33 0.19 0.92 -7.47
C PRO A 33 1.22 0.11 -8.27
N LYS A 34 2.14 -0.53 -7.55
CA LYS A 34 3.24 -1.31 -8.13
C LYS A 34 3.39 -2.65 -7.42
N PHE A 35 3.83 -3.68 -8.13
CA PHE A 35 4.17 -4.96 -7.51
C PHE A 35 5.43 -4.80 -6.66
N ILE A 36 5.35 -5.25 -5.40
CA ILE A 36 6.48 -5.21 -4.47
C ILE A 36 7.09 -6.63 -4.37
N PRO A 37 8.42 -6.78 -4.47
CA PRO A 37 9.06 -8.09 -4.35
C PRO A 37 8.76 -8.76 -2.99
N PRO A 38 8.51 -10.08 -2.95
CA PRO A 38 8.23 -10.79 -1.70
C PRO A 38 9.29 -10.59 -0.61
N LYS A 39 10.58 -10.64 -0.99
CA LYS A 39 11.71 -10.39 -0.08
C LYS A 39 11.66 -9.00 0.58
N THR A 40 11.21 -7.98 -0.16
CA THR A 40 11.04 -6.63 0.38
C THR A 40 9.89 -6.61 1.39
N VAL A 41 8.77 -7.29 1.10
CA VAL A 41 7.63 -7.38 2.02
C VAL A 41 8.01 -8.12 3.30
N GLU A 42 8.71 -9.24 3.21
CA GLU A 42 9.18 -10.01 4.37
C GLU A 42 10.04 -9.15 5.28
N ARG A 43 11.01 -8.42 4.72
CA ARG A 43 11.82 -7.46 5.47
C ARG A 43 10.97 -6.40 6.16
N ILE A 44 10.04 -5.78 5.44
CA ILE A 44 9.13 -4.78 6.02
C ILE A 44 8.28 -5.38 7.14
N MET A 45 7.79 -6.62 6.98
CA MET A 45 7.00 -7.29 8.01
C MET A 45 7.83 -7.62 9.26
N LEU A 46 9.08 -8.06 9.08
CA LEU A 46 10.01 -8.26 10.19
C LEU A 46 10.29 -6.94 10.92
N ASP A 47 10.58 -5.86 10.18
CA ASP A 47 10.86 -4.54 10.75
C ASP A 47 9.67 -3.97 11.53
N LEU A 48 8.44 -4.21 11.07
CA LEU A 48 7.22 -3.63 11.64
C LEU A 48 6.53 -4.50 12.68
N CYS A 49 6.55 -5.82 12.50
CA CYS A 49 5.77 -6.77 13.30
C CYS A 49 6.65 -7.77 14.05
N GLY A 50 7.95 -7.86 13.75
CA GLY A 50 8.84 -8.88 14.33
C GLY A 50 8.61 -10.30 13.80
N GLU A 51 7.63 -10.51 12.92
CA GLU A 51 7.26 -11.82 12.40
C GLU A 51 6.80 -11.75 10.93
N ILE A 52 7.01 -12.85 10.19
CA ILE A 52 6.45 -13.04 8.85
C ILE A 52 5.16 -13.84 8.99
N LYS A 53 4.02 -13.14 9.11
CA LYS A 53 2.71 -13.80 8.95
C LYS A 53 2.57 -14.36 7.53
N SER A 54 1.87 -15.49 7.42
CA SER A 54 1.59 -16.29 6.21
C SER A 54 1.96 -15.62 4.87
N PRO A 55 2.82 -16.27 4.06
CA PRO A 55 3.22 -15.71 2.78
C PRO A 55 2.00 -15.47 1.88
N LYS A 56 2.02 -14.35 1.16
CA LYS A 56 0.96 -13.94 0.25
C LYS A 56 1.50 -13.94 -1.18
N LEU A 57 0.74 -14.51 -2.11
CA LEU A 57 1.14 -14.68 -3.50
C LEU A 57 1.25 -13.34 -4.24
N VAL A 58 0.38 -12.38 -3.91
CA VAL A 58 0.31 -11.09 -4.58
C VAL A 58 0.49 -9.96 -3.56
N ASN A 59 1.57 -9.21 -3.73
CA ASN A 59 1.88 -8.03 -2.92
C ASN A 59 2.01 -6.80 -3.80
N VAL A 60 1.31 -5.74 -3.44
CA VAL A 60 1.32 -4.45 -4.16
C VAL A 60 1.58 -3.32 -3.18
N VAL A 61 2.30 -2.29 -3.60
CA VAL A 61 2.52 -1.06 -2.84
C VAL A 61 1.95 0.12 -3.63
N ALA A 62 1.26 1.04 -2.95
CA ALA A 62 0.78 2.29 -3.52
C ALA A 62 1.18 3.48 -2.65
N LYS A 63 1.30 4.65 -3.27
CA LYS A 63 1.56 5.92 -2.58
C LYS A 63 0.25 6.58 -2.18
N THR A 64 0.27 7.33 -1.09
CA THR A 64 -0.79 8.27 -0.71
C THR A 64 -0.19 9.53 -0.13
N ASP A 65 -0.77 10.68 -0.43
CA ASP A 65 -0.35 11.97 0.12
C ASP A 65 -1.06 12.28 1.46
N GLU A 66 -1.93 11.38 1.90
CA GLU A 66 -2.68 11.46 3.14
C GLU A 66 -1.78 11.22 4.36
N ARG A 67 -2.14 11.84 5.49
CA ARG A 67 -1.42 11.62 6.76
C ARG A 67 -1.58 10.17 7.20
N GLY A 68 -0.48 9.52 7.62
CA GLY A 68 -0.50 8.11 8.05
C GLY A 68 -1.57 7.79 9.08
N GLY A 69 -1.81 8.68 10.06
CA GLY A 69 -2.88 8.51 11.05
C GLY A 69 -4.30 8.47 10.43
N LYS A 70 -4.57 9.31 9.43
CA LYS A 70 -5.85 9.30 8.69
C LYS A 70 -6.00 8.01 7.88
N VAL A 71 -4.92 7.55 7.24
CA VAL A 71 -4.91 6.28 6.51
C VAL A 71 -5.22 5.13 7.47
N ILE A 72 -4.49 5.01 8.58
CA ILE A 72 -4.70 3.95 9.58
C ILE A 72 -6.12 3.99 10.15
N PHE A 73 -6.64 5.18 10.49
CA PHE A 73 -8.00 5.33 11.00
C PHE A 73 -9.05 4.92 9.96
N SER A 74 -8.85 5.29 8.69
CA SER A 74 -9.72 4.87 7.60
C SER A 74 -9.69 3.35 7.41
N LEU A 75 -8.51 2.73 7.48
CA LEU A 75 -8.35 1.29 7.33
C LEU A 75 -9.14 0.51 8.39
N ARG A 76 -9.27 1.04 9.61
CA ARG A 76 -10.09 0.42 10.66
C ARG A 76 -11.59 0.45 10.38
N LYS A 77 -12.06 1.32 9.48
CA LYS A 77 -13.49 1.49 9.16
C LYS A 77 -13.95 0.68 7.95
N ILE A 78 -13.00 0.15 7.18
CA ILE A 78 -13.29 -0.63 5.98
C ILE A 78 -12.83 -2.07 6.20
N HIS A 79 -13.50 -3.03 5.57
CA HIS A 79 -13.14 -4.46 5.61
C HIS A 79 -12.71 -4.95 4.22
N PRO A 80 -11.59 -4.44 3.67
CA PRO A 80 -11.13 -4.86 2.36
C PRO A 80 -10.66 -6.31 2.40
N PRO A 81 -10.72 -7.05 1.27
CA PRO A 81 -10.30 -8.46 1.18
C PRO A 81 -8.77 -8.64 1.19
N ALA A 82 -8.03 -7.68 1.75
CA ALA A 82 -6.58 -7.59 1.75
C ALA A 82 -6.03 -7.27 3.14
N HIS A 83 -4.88 -7.85 3.47
CA HIS A 83 -4.12 -7.43 4.64
C HIS A 83 -3.30 -6.19 4.29
N LEU A 84 -3.59 -5.06 4.94
CA LEU A 84 -3.05 -3.75 4.62
C LEU A 84 -2.04 -3.29 5.66
N VAL A 85 -0.87 -2.86 5.19
CA VAL A 85 0.23 -2.36 6.03
C VAL A 85 0.59 -0.94 5.60
N VAL A 86 0.66 -0.02 6.56
CA VAL A 86 0.99 1.39 6.29
C VAL A 86 2.43 1.66 6.71
N VAL A 87 3.24 2.13 5.77
CA VAL A 87 4.64 2.53 6.01
C VAL A 87 4.75 4.05 5.86
N THR A 88 5.07 4.70 6.97
CA THR A 88 5.31 6.15 7.07
C THR A 88 6.79 6.44 7.35
N SER A 89 7.21 7.69 7.21
CA SER A 89 8.57 8.18 7.53
C SER A 89 9.05 7.91 8.96
N ARG A 90 8.18 7.46 9.86
CA ARG A 90 8.56 7.06 11.22
C ARG A 90 9.20 5.67 11.28
N HIS A 91 9.07 4.87 10.23
CA HIS A 91 9.59 3.51 10.19
C HIS A 91 10.94 3.47 9.49
N LYS A 92 11.90 2.75 10.07
CA LYS A 92 13.27 2.61 9.51
C LYS A 92 13.29 2.14 8.05
N THR A 93 12.32 1.32 7.66
CA THR A 93 12.20 0.74 6.32
C THR A 93 11.70 1.74 5.26
N PHE A 94 11.21 2.91 5.66
CA PHE A 94 10.56 3.88 4.77
C PHE A 94 11.49 4.42 3.69
N ASP A 95 12.69 4.88 4.06
CA ASP A 95 13.60 5.52 3.10
C ASP A 95 14.07 4.52 2.04
N ARG A 96 14.40 3.31 2.47
CA ARG A 96 14.74 2.22 1.55
C ARG A 96 13.58 1.85 0.63
N LEU A 97 12.35 1.74 1.15
CA LEU A 97 11.17 1.51 0.31
C LEU A 97 10.98 2.65 -0.70
N ARG A 98 11.20 3.90 -0.29
CA ARG A 98 11.09 5.09 -1.15
C ARG A 98 12.12 5.05 -2.30
N GLU A 99 13.34 4.61 -2.02
CA GLU A 99 14.42 4.46 -3.00
C GLU A 99 14.20 3.30 -3.97
N GLU A 100 13.68 2.17 -3.47
CA GLU A 100 13.41 0.99 -4.31
C GLU A 100 12.14 1.18 -5.18
N PHE A 101 11.13 1.90 -4.69
CA PHE A 101 9.80 2.06 -5.32
C PHE A 101 9.81 2.47 -6.81
N PRO A 102 10.66 3.41 -7.29
CA PRO A 102 10.73 3.76 -8.70
C PRO A 102 11.02 2.57 -9.61
N THR A 103 11.79 1.59 -9.14
CA THR A 103 12.22 0.41 -9.91
C THR A 103 11.15 -0.67 -10.02
N TYR A 104 10.11 -0.62 -9.16
CA TYR A 104 9.06 -1.63 -9.14
C TYR A 104 8.15 -1.57 -10.38
N ARG A 105 7.69 -2.75 -10.80
CA ARG A 105 6.79 -2.91 -11.95
C ARG A 105 5.39 -2.35 -11.63
N PRO A 106 4.79 -1.52 -12.51
CA PRO A 106 3.44 -1.01 -12.30
C PRO A 106 2.38 -2.11 -12.33
N LEU A 107 1.37 -1.98 -11.47
CA LEU A 107 0.15 -2.78 -11.52
C LEU A 107 -0.77 -2.22 -12.61
N LYS A 108 -1.18 -3.06 -13.56
CA LYS A 108 -2.18 -2.70 -14.58
C LYS A 108 -3.60 -2.98 -14.07
N GLY A 109 -4.58 -2.26 -14.61
CA GLY A 109 -6.01 -2.50 -14.34
C GLY A 109 -6.59 -1.72 -13.15
N PHE A 110 -5.80 -0.86 -12.50
CA PHE A 110 -6.29 0.11 -11.54
C PHE A 110 -6.26 1.51 -12.13
N THR A 111 -7.41 2.20 -12.11
CA THR A 111 -7.52 3.60 -12.50
C THR A 111 -7.47 4.47 -11.24
N PRO A 112 -6.35 5.17 -10.97
CA PRO A 112 -6.26 6.04 -9.80
C PRO A 112 -7.23 7.23 -9.91
N PRO A 113 -7.71 7.78 -8.78
CA PRO A 113 -8.47 9.02 -8.80
C PRO A 113 -7.62 10.13 -9.41
N LYS A 114 -8.25 11.04 -10.18
CA LYS A 114 -7.57 12.22 -10.75
C LYS A 114 -6.79 12.94 -9.63
N LYS A 115 -5.48 13.13 -9.81
CA LYS A 115 -4.74 14.13 -9.05
C LYS A 115 -5.32 15.48 -9.46
N ILE A 116 -6.01 16.14 -8.53
CA ILE A 116 -6.27 17.56 -8.66
C ILE A 116 -4.90 18.20 -8.43
N ILE A 117 -4.28 18.66 -9.49
CA ILE A 117 -3.10 19.52 -9.41
C ILE A 117 -3.70 20.89 -9.12
N ASP A 118 -3.67 21.32 -7.87
CA ASP A 118 -3.97 22.71 -7.55
C ASP A 118 -2.83 23.54 -8.16
N SER A 119 -3.16 24.27 -9.21
CA SER A 119 -2.30 25.22 -9.93
C SER A 119 -2.01 26.47 -9.11
#